data_AF-A0A2N2KJ66-F1
#
_entry.id   AF-A0A2N2KJ66-F1
#
_cell.length_a   1.000
_cell.length_b   1.000
_cell.length_c   1.000
_cell.angle_alpha   90.00
_cell.angle_beta   90.00
_cell.angle_gamma   90.00
#
_symmetry.space_group_name_H-M   'P 1'
#
loop_
_entity.id
_entity.type
_entity.pdbx_description
1 polymer ?
#
loop_
_entity_poly.entity_id
_entity_poly.type
_entity_poly.pdbx_seq_one_letter_code
_entity_poly.pdbx_strand_id
1 'polypeptide(L)'
;MITFSRSQLIGVEFPENDTARFHGIQDDHIYAMEIEMDVRISDGVIIAVRGWMKRYTTPVCPQAVGLLQNAVGISLREKGWMDRVFREVGRKGCEHFAELINECGRCLDQSRLTRELKRSFREDPSVNLPGAAGEWLRNHPEREGSSLVVAS
;
A
#
# COMPACT_ATOMS: atom_id res chain seq x y z
N MET A 1 -7.21 30.86 8.08
CA MET A 1 -6.83 30.40 6.73
C MET A 1 -5.89 29.23 6.92
N ILE A 2 -6.23 28.04 6.43
CA ILE A 2 -5.36 26.86 6.55
C ILE A 2 -4.29 26.97 5.47
N THR A 3 -3.02 27.11 5.87
CA THR A 3 -1.86 27.29 4.99
C THR A 3 -1.27 25.96 4.49
N PHE A 4 -1.54 24.86 5.19
CA PHE A 4 -1.11 23.52 4.83
C PHE A 4 -2.18 22.51 5.28
N SER A 5 -2.63 21.67 4.35
CA SER A 5 -3.48 20.52 4.61
C SER A 5 -3.01 19.40 3.71
N ARG A 6 -2.80 18.21 4.28
CA ARG A 6 -2.50 16.98 3.56
C ARG A 6 -3.17 15.81 4.28
N SER A 7 -3.92 15.02 3.54
CA SER A 7 -4.56 13.79 4.01
C SER A 7 -4.22 12.66 3.05
N GLN A 8 -3.90 11.51 3.63
CA GLN A 8 -3.71 10.26 2.89
C GLN A 8 -4.61 9.20 3.50
N LEU A 9 -5.28 8.43 2.65
CA LEU A 9 -6.13 7.32 3.03
C LEU A 9 -5.75 6.10 2.21
N ILE A 10 -5.51 4.99 2.90
CA ILE A 10 -5.22 3.70 2.27
C ILE A 10 -6.33 2.72 2.67
N GLY A 11 -7.12 2.30 1.70
CA GLY A 11 -8.07 1.21 1.81
C GLY A 11 -7.49 -0.08 1.23
N VAL A 12 -7.88 -1.24 1.77
CA VAL A 12 -7.49 -2.53 1.22
C VAL A 12 -8.69 -3.45 1.12
N GLU A 13 -8.86 -4.07 -0.04
CA GLU A 13 -9.83 -5.12 -0.32
C GLU A 13 -9.11 -6.41 -0.75
N PHE A 14 -9.80 -7.54 -0.60
CA PHE A 14 -9.28 -8.85 -0.98
C PHE A 14 -10.23 -9.49 -1.99
N PRO A 15 -10.15 -9.06 -3.27
CA PRO A 15 -11.07 -9.53 -4.31
C PRO A 15 -10.89 -11.02 -4.63
N GLU A 16 -9.68 -11.54 -4.43
CA GLU A 16 -9.29 -12.94 -4.64
C GLU A 16 -8.42 -13.44 -3.48
N ASN A 17 -8.21 -14.75 -3.39
CA ASN A 17 -7.47 -15.35 -2.26
C ASN A 17 -6.03 -14.82 -2.13
N ASP A 18 -5.34 -14.66 -3.26
CA ASP A 18 -3.93 -14.25 -3.32
C ASP A 18 -3.72 -12.81 -3.82
N THR A 19 -4.78 -11.98 -3.80
CA THR A 19 -4.72 -10.60 -4.30
C THR A 19 -5.19 -9.63 -3.22
N ALA A 20 -4.35 -8.64 -2.91
CA ALA A 20 -4.69 -7.47 -2.11
C ALA A 20 -4.80 -6.26 -3.04
N ARG A 21 -6.01 -5.66 -3.11
CA ARG A 21 -6.27 -4.44 -3.87
C ARG A 21 -6.22 -3.25 -2.93
N PHE A 22 -5.28 -2.35 -3.18
CA PHE A 22 -5.13 -1.11 -2.44
C PHE A 22 -5.82 0.03 -3.17
N HIS A 23 -6.55 0.83 -2.41
CA HIS A 23 -7.10 2.12 -2.83
C HIS A 23 -6.36 3.22 -2.06
N GLY A 24 -5.41 3.88 -2.72
CA GLY A 24 -4.69 5.00 -2.14
C GLY A 24 -5.33 6.31 -2.57
N ILE A 25 -5.58 7.21 -1.63
CA ILE A 25 -6.05 8.57 -1.89
C ILE A 25 -5.09 9.54 -1.21
N GLN A 26 -4.69 10.58 -1.93
CA GLN A 26 -4.01 11.74 -1.38
C GLN A 26 -4.77 13.00 -1.76
N ASP A 27 -5.06 13.82 -0.76
CA ASP A 27 -5.70 15.12 -0.91
C ASP A 27 -4.95 16.17 -0.09
N ASP A 28 -4.34 17.14 -0.76
CA ASP A 28 -3.66 18.27 -0.15
C ASP A 28 -4.11 19.60 -0.79
N HIS A 29 -3.72 20.74 -0.22
CA HIS A 29 -4.18 22.05 -0.72
C HIS A 29 -3.91 22.33 -2.22
N ILE A 30 -2.94 21.65 -2.85
CA ILE A 30 -2.55 21.84 -4.26
C ILE A 30 -2.92 20.61 -5.11
N TYR A 31 -2.69 19.40 -4.62
CA TYR A 31 -2.82 18.17 -5.38
C TYR A 31 -3.91 17.27 -4.80
N ALA A 32 -4.61 16.57 -5.69
CA ALA A 32 -5.47 15.46 -5.33
C ALA A 32 -5.26 14.33 -6.33
N MET A 33 -5.01 13.13 -5.82
CA MET A 33 -4.78 11.95 -6.64
C MET A 33 -5.19 10.67 -5.94
N GLU A 34 -5.45 9.66 -6.77
CA GLU A 34 -5.91 8.34 -6.35
C GLU A 34 -5.11 7.28 -7.10
N ILE A 35 -4.88 6.14 -6.46
CA ILE A 35 -4.38 4.94 -7.12
C ILE A 35 -5.24 3.73 -6.75
N GLU A 36 -5.29 2.78 -7.67
CA GLU A 36 -5.71 1.41 -7.43
C GLU A 36 -4.51 0.52 -7.73
N MET A 37 -4.06 -0.27 -6.76
CA MET A 37 -2.88 -1.11 -6.88
C MET A 37 -3.18 -2.53 -6.42
N ASP A 38 -3.04 -3.49 -7.33
CA ASP A 38 -3.15 -4.90 -7.00
C ASP A 38 -1.78 -5.48 -6.69
N VAL A 39 -1.70 -6.16 -5.56
CA VAL A 39 -0.50 -6.84 -5.07
C VAL A 39 -0.82 -8.30 -4.87
N ARG A 40 0.03 -9.18 -5.40
CA ARG A 40 -0.03 -10.60 -5.11
C ARG A 40 0.51 -10.87 -3.71
N ILE A 41 -0.26 -11.54 -2.87
CA ILE A 41 0.04 -11.68 -1.44
C ILE A 41 1.23 -12.61 -1.21
N SER A 42 1.31 -13.69 -1.99
CA SER A 42 2.33 -14.73 -1.87
C SER A 42 3.77 -14.22 -2.03
N ASP A 43 4.02 -13.31 -2.96
CA ASP A 43 5.36 -12.79 -3.29
C ASP A 43 5.50 -11.26 -3.11
N GLY A 44 4.40 -10.58 -2.77
CA GLY A 44 4.34 -9.13 -2.62
C GLY A 44 4.52 -8.37 -3.94
N VAL A 45 4.40 -9.03 -5.09
CA VAL A 45 4.60 -8.38 -6.39
C VAL A 45 3.41 -7.50 -6.74
N ILE A 46 3.69 -6.25 -7.12
CA ILE A 46 2.71 -5.36 -7.73
C ILE A 46 2.35 -5.93 -9.11
N ILE A 47 1.10 -6.35 -9.30
CA ILE A 47 0.64 -6.99 -10.55
C ILE A 47 -0.15 -6.04 -11.44
N ALA A 48 -0.77 -5.01 -10.88
CA ALA A 48 -1.45 -3.96 -11.63
C ALA A 48 -1.45 -2.65 -10.85
N VAL A 49 -1.34 -1.52 -11.55
CA VAL A 49 -1.52 -0.18 -10.98
C VAL A 49 -2.31 0.68 -11.94
N ARG A 50 -3.26 1.44 -11.41
CA ARG A 50 -3.97 2.53 -12.09
C ARG A 50 -3.93 3.75 -11.20
N GLY A 51 -4.06 4.93 -11.81
CA GLY A 51 -4.13 6.15 -11.03
C GLY A 51 -4.85 7.27 -11.75
N TRP A 52 -5.28 8.24 -10.96
CA TRP A 52 -6.04 9.39 -11.39
C TRP A 52 -5.53 10.62 -10.70
N MET A 53 -5.30 11.68 -11.46
CA MET A 53 -4.96 12.98 -10.92
C MET A 53 -6.19 13.88 -11.04
N LYS A 54 -6.76 14.29 -9.91
CA LYS A 54 -8.00 15.07 -9.84
C LYS A 54 -7.73 16.57 -9.76
N ARG A 55 -6.67 16.97 -9.07
CA ARG A 55 -6.24 18.37 -8.93
C ARG A 55 -4.72 18.44 -9.08
N TYR A 56 -4.27 19.38 -9.91
CA TYR A 56 -2.88 19.58 -10.27
C TYR A 56 -2.64 20.98 -10.81
N THR A 57 -1.37 21.40 -10.84
CA THR A 57 -0.97 22.77 -11.16
C THR A 57 -0.50 22.97 -12.59
N THR A 58 -0.07 21.91 -13.28
CA THR A 58 0.49 22.02 -14.63
C THR A 58 -0.07 20.97 -15.59
N PRO A 59 -0.22 21.29 -16.89
CA PRO A 59 -0.75 20.34 -17.88
C PRO A 59 0.11 19.08 -18.11
N VAL A 60 1.38 19.09 -17.67
CA VAL A 60 2.26 17.92 -17.78
C VAL A 60 1.98 16.89 -16.68
N CYS A 61 1.42 17.28 -15.52
CA CYS A 61 1.22 16.38 -14.39
C CYS A 61 0.39 15.11 -14.73
N PRO A 62 -0.69 15.18 -15.52
CA PRO A 62 -1.44 13.98 -15.91
C PRO A 62 -0.62 12.94 -16.71
N GLN A 63 0.46 13.35 -17.38
CA GLN A 63 1.32 12.42 -18.13
C GLN A 63 2.02 11.41 -17.21
N ALA A 64 2.21 11.75 -15.92
CA ALA A 64 2.80 10.86 -14.93
C ALA A 64 1.94 9.61 -14.65
N VAL A 65 0.64 9.63 -14.96
CA VAL A 65 -0.26 8.47 -14.76
C VAL A 65 0.22 7.27 -15.57
N GLY A 66 0.72 7.47 -16.79
CA GLY A 66 1.26 6.37 -17.61
C GLY A 66 2.50 5.70 -17.00
N LEU A 67 3.27 6.45 -16.21
CA LEU A 67 4.50 5.96 -15.58
C LEU A 67 4.26 5.14 -14.31
N LEU A 68 3.02 5.07 -13.82
CA LEU A 68 2.63 4.13 -12.76
C LEU A 68 2.92 2.67 -13.15
N GLN A 69 2.90 2.36 -14.44
CA GLN A 69 3.22 1.01 -14.93
C GLN A 69 4.65 0.57 -14.59
N ASN A 70 5.57 1.51 -14.33
CA ASN A 70 6.93 1.18 -13.93
C ASN A 70 6.99 0.52 -12.52
N ALA A 71 5.91 0.62 -11.73
CA ALA A 71 5.79 -0.09 -10.46
C ALA A 71 5.44 -1.58 -10.62
N VAL A 72 4.83 -1.97 -11.75
CA VAL A 72 4.42 -3.36 -11.99
C VAL A 72 5.66 -4.25 -12.04
N GLY A 73 5.64 -5.35 -11.31
CA GLY A 73 6.76 -6.28 -11.15
C GLY A 73 7.73 -5.93 -10.02
N ILE A 74 7.57 -4.80 -9.33
CA ILE A 74 8.29 -4.52 -8.08
C ILE A 74 7.70 -5.41 -6.98
N SER A 75 8.56 -6.12 -6.24
CA SER A 75 8.13 -6.84 -5.04
C SER A 75 8.22 -5.94 -3.82
N LEU A 76 7.16 -5.85 -3.04
CA LEU A 76 7.14 -5.14 -1.76
C LEU A 76 7.93 -5.86 -0.64
N ARG A 77 8.48 -7.04 -0.96
CA ARG A 77 9.35 -7.85 -0.09
C ARG A 77 10.84 -7.59 -0.35
N GLU A 78 11.20 -6.99 -1.48
CA GLU A 78 12.61 -6.76 -1.81
C GLU A 78 13.22 -5.64 -0.97
N LYS A 79 14.46 -5.80 -0.50
CA LYS A 79 15.15 -4.75 0.23
C LYS A 79 15.31 -3.50 -0.66
N GLY A 80 14.88 -2.34 -0.17
CA GLY A 80 15.00 -1.07 -0.90
C GLY A 80 13.94 -0.83 -1.98
N TRP A 81 12.84 -1.59 -1.96
CA TRP A 81 11.74 -1.42 -2.92
C TRP A 81 11.18 0.01 -2.96
N MET A 82 11.09 0.69 -1.81
CA MET A 82 10.60 2.08 -1.74
C MET A 82 11.48 3.04 -2.54
N ASP A 83 12.81 2.87 -2.48
CA ASP A 83 13.76 3.68 -3.25
C ASP A 83 13.65 3.39 -4.74
N ARG A 84 13.36 2.13 -5.09
CA ARG A 84 13.07 1.74 -6.47
C ARG A 84 11.80 2.39 -6.98
N VAL A 85 10.72 2.39 -6.19
CA VAL A 85 9.46 3.09 -6.53
C VAL A 85 9.71 4.58 -6.74
N PHE A 86 10.44 5.25 -5.85
CA PHE A 86 10.80 6.66 -6.04
C PHE A 86 11.61 6.91 -7.32
N ARG A 87 12.52 6.01 -7.67
CA ARG A 87 13.33 6.13 -8.89
C ARG A 87 12.51 5.91 -10.16
N GLU A 88 11.65 4.90 -10.15
CA GLU A 88 10.94 4.40 -11.34
C GLU A 88 9.61 5.12 -11.60
N VAL A 89 8.91 5.54 -10.54
CA VAL A 89 7.63 6.27 -10.62
C VAL A 89 7.81 7.74 -10.26
N GLY A 90 8.58 8.03 -9.20
CA GLY A 90 8.72 9.38 -8.66
C GLY A 90 9.49 10.31 -9.59
N ARG A 91 10.80 10.08 -9.70
CA ARG A 91 11.72 10.92 -10.49
C ARG A 91 11.42 10.93 -11.98
N LYS A 92 10.91 9.81 -12.51
CA LYS A 92 10.51 9.72 -13.92
C LYS A 92 9.13 10.33 -14.17
N GLY A 93 8.26 10.35 -13.16
CA GLY A 93 6.86 10.77 -13.27
C GLY A 93 6.44 11.75 -12.18
N CYS A 94 5.90 11.25 -11.07
CA CYS A 94 5.36 12.07 -9.98
C CYS A 94 5.73 11.51 -8.61
N GLU A 95 6.43 12.30 -7.80
CA GLU A 95 6.82 11.92 -6.43
C GLU A 95 5.62 11.62 -5.53
N HIS A 96 4.50 12.33 -5.71
CA HIS A 96 3.29 12.06 -4.93
C HIS A 96 2.69 10.68 -5.23
N PHE A 97 2.75 10.22 -6.48
CA PHE A 97 2.32 8.86 -6.82
C PHE A 97 3.26 7.80 -6.24
N ALA A 98 4.58 8.05 -6.28
CA ALA A 98 5.55 7.16 -5.65
C ALA A 98 5.33 7.06 -4.13
N GLU A 99 5.04 8.17 -3.47
CA GLU A 99 4.70 8.19 -2.04
C GLU A 99 3.43 7.37 -1.77
N LEU A 100 2.37 7.56 -2.56
CA LEU A 100 1.11 6.83 -2.38
C LEU A 100 1.27 5.32 -2.59
N ILE A 101 2.08 4.89 -3.57
CA ILE A 101 2.46 3.47 -3.75
C ILE A 101 3.23 2.97 -2.52
N ASN A 102 4.16 3.76 -1.99
CA ASN A 102 4.92 3.38 -0.80
C ASN A 102 4.03 3.23 0.44
N GLU A 103 3.06 4.11 0.66
CA GLU A 103 2.11 3.95 1.76
C GLU A 103 1.23 2.72 1.59
N CYS A 104 0.71 2.47 0.38
CA CYS A 104 0.00 1.23 0.10
C CYS A 104 0.86 -0.01 0.41
N GLY A 105 2.12 -0.01 -0.02
CA GLY A 105 3.01 -1.14 0.21
C GLY A 105 3.34 -1.39 1.68
N ARG A 106 3.48 -0.34 2.50
CA ARG A 106 3.66 -0.47 3.96
C ARG A 106 2.47 -1.11 4.65
N CYS A 107 1.27 -0.95 4.09
CA CYS A 107 0.04 -1.54 4.63
C CYS A 107 -0.14 -3.02 4.25
N LEU A 108 0.75 -3.64 3.47
CA LEU A 108 0.58 -5.03 3.03
C LEU A 108 0.46 -6.02 4.19
N ASP A 109 1.42 -6.04 5.12
CA ASP A 109 1.36 -7.02 6.20
C ASP A 109 0.30 -6.68 7.25
N GLN A 110 0.05 -5.40 7.49
CA GLN A 110 -1.05 -4.96 8.37
C GLN A 110 -2.41 -5.42 7.84
N SER A 111 -2.63 -5.33 6.53
CA SER A 111 -3.87 -5.78 5.90
C SER A 111 -4.01 -7.30 5.94
N ARG A 112 -2.92 -8.06 5.70
CA ARG A 112 -2.90 -9.52 5.85
C ARG A 112 -3.23 -9.96 7.27
N LEU A 113 -2.58 -9.37 8.27
CA LEU A 113 -2.85 -9.64 9.67
C LEU A 113 -4.31 -9.33 10.02
N THR A 114 -4.82 -8.15 9.62
CA THR A 114 -6.20 -7.75 9.91
C THR A 114 -7.22 -8.69 9.25
N ARG A 115 -6.94 -9.17 8.02
CA ARG A 115 -7.76 -10.17 7.33
C ARG A 115 -7.82 -11.47 8.12
N GLU A 116 -6.67 -11.93 8.63
CA GLU A 116 -6.59 -13.15 9.42
C GLU A 116 -7.33 -13.02 10.75
N LEU A 117 -7.08 -11.95 11.50
CA LEU A 117 -7.78 -11.69 12.78
C LEU A 117 -9.30 -11.60 12.59
N LYS A 118 -9.75 -10.96 11.51
CA LYS A 118 -11.17 -10.90 11.16
C LYS A 118 -11.74 -12.28 10.84
N ARG A 119 -10.96 -13.17 10.23
CA ARG A 119 -11.35 -14.58 10.00
C ARG A 119 -11.45 -15.33 11.32
N SER A 120 -10.41 -15.30 12.15
CA SER A 120 -10.40 -15.98 13.44
C SER A 120 -11.54 -15.53 14.35
N PHE A 121 -11.83 -14.23 14.40
CA PHE A 121 -12.94 -13.68 15.19
C PHE A 121 -14.32 -14.10 14.69
N ARG A 122 -14.49 -14.27 13.36
CA ARG A 122 -15.74 -14.76 12.77
C ARG A 122 -15.97 -16.24 13.07
N GLU A 123 -14.90 -17.03 13.11
CA GLU A 123 -14.94 -18.46 13.43
C GLU A 123 -15.15 -18.69 14.93
N ASP A 124 -14.48 -17.91 15.77
CA ASP A 124 -14.61 -17.93 17.23
C ASP A 124 -14.59 -16.49 17.80
N PRO A 125 -15.76 -15.93 18.19
CA PRO A 125 -15.83 -14.62 18.82
C PRO A 125 -15.13 -14.51 20.18
N SER A 126 -14.77 -15.65 20.81
CA SER A 126 -14.02 -15.70 22.07
C SER A 126 -12.50 -15.77 21.89
N VAL A 127 -12.03 -15.79 20.63
CA VAL A 127 -10.61 -15.89 20.31
C VAL A 127 -9.79 -14.79 20.99
N ASN A 128 -8.65 -15.18 21.56
CA ASN A 128 -7.66 -14.24 22.08
C ASN A 128 -6.93 -13.54 20.91
N LEU A 129 -7.49 -12.43 20.42
CA LEU A 129 -6.95 -11.66 19.29
C LEU A 129 -5.48 -11.24 19.46
N PRO A 130 -5.04 -10.71 20.62
CA PRO A 130 -3.61 -10.48 20.87
C PRO A 130 -2.74 -11.73 20.70
N GLY A 131 -3.21 -12.87 21.20
CA GLY A 131 -2.52 -14.16 21.06
C GLY A 131 -2.40 -14.60 19.61
N ALA A 132 -3.50 -14.55 18.87
CA ALA A 132 -3.55 -14.87 17.44
C ALA A 132 -2.66 -13.93 16.60
N ALA A 133 -2.64 -12.63 16.92
CA ALA A 133 -1.75 -11.68 16.26
C ALA A 133 -0.28 -12.01 16.54
N GLY A 134 0.07 -12.32 17.79
CA GLY A 134 1.43 -12.74 18.15
C GLY A 134 1.87 -14.01 17.42
N GLU A 135 0.97 -14.99 17.29
CA GLU A 135 1.23 -16.21 16.52
C GLU A 135 1.42 -15.93 15.03
N TRP A 136 0.54 -15.12 14.45
CA TRP A 136 0.67 -14.68 13.05
C TRP A 136 2.03 -14.04 12.80
N LEU A 137 2.47 -13.12 13.67
CA LEU A 137 3.76 -12.44 13.53
C LEU A 137 4.95 -13.42 13.60
N ARG A 138 4.86 -14.51 14.36
CA ARG A 138 5.92 -15.54 14.43
C ARG A 138 5.96 -16.41 13.17
N ASN A 139 4.81 -16.64 12.55
CA ASN A 139 4.66 -17.57 11.41
C ASN A 139 4.85 -16.90 10.03
N HIS A 140 5.07 -15.59 9.97
CA HIS A 140 5.23 -14.84 8.72
C HIS A 140 6.59 -14.10 8.69
N PRO A 141 7.73 -14.81 8.54
CA PRO A 141 9.05 -14.19 8.52
C PRO A 141 9.28 -13.29 7.30
N GLU A 142 8.55 -13.49 6.20
CA GLU A 142 8.62 -12.68 4.98
C GLU A 142 8.12 -11.23 5.17
N ARG A 143 7.59 -10.90 6.35
CA ARG A 143 7.23 -9.53 6.75
C ARG A 143 8.42 -8.66 7.18
N GLU A 144 9.64 -9.19 7.12
CA GLU A 144 10.85 -8.47 7.52
C GLU A 144 10.89 -7.07 6.88
N GLY A 145 11.02 -6.02 7.71
CA GLY A 145 10.95 -4.62 7.26
C GLY A 145 9.55 -3.98 7.31
N SER A 146 8.50 -4.72 7.67
CA SER A 146 7.20 -4.12 8.01
C SER A 146 7.21 -3.40 9.36
N SER A 147 6.24 -2.51 9.58
CA SER A 147 6.05 -1.80 10.85
C SER A 147 5.44 -2.67 11.96
N LEU A 148 5.11 -3.93 11.66
CA LEU A 148 4.56 -4.86 12.63
C LEU A 148 5.67 -5.49 13.46
N VAL A 149 5.65 -5.22 14.77
CA VAL A 149 6.62 -5.78 15.73
C VAL A 149 5.94 -6.75 16.68
N VAL A 150 6.67 -7.82 17.05
CA VAL A 150 6.27 -8.67 18.16
C VAL A 150 6.58 -7.88 19.43
N ALA A 151 5.59 -7.67 20.30
CA ALA A 151 5.85 -7.13 21.62
C ALA A 151 6.76 -8.12 22.37
N SER A 152 7.97 -7.66 22.71
CA SER A 152 8.94 -8.37 23.55
C SER A 152 8.50 -8.40 25.00
#